data_AF-D5XDA7-F1
#
_entry.id   AF-D5XDA7-F1
#
_cell.length_a   1.000
_cell.length_b   1.000
_cell.length_c   1.000
_cell.angle_alpha   90.00
_cell.angle_beta   90.00
_cell.angle_gamma   90.00
#
_symmetry.space_group_name_H-M   'P 1'
#
loop_
_entity.id
_entity.type
_entity.pdbx_description
1 polymer ?
#
loop_
_entity_poly.entity_id
_entity_poly.type
_entity_poly.pdbx_seq_one_letter_code
_entity_poly.pdbx_strand_id
1 'polypeptide(L)'
;MFDFQSYIRVLLSVSSGLLTLLGSVGIFVSLTVQRRIERLQDTLEQFMDLSYHNSANLTGQMFRLIEKYQMHYLLPDSPSRKILYYINLTIFVVVFVWFSLLIIDFEPPWKWEALLYLIPISTGLSILFFYRYLLKNAINPIDNSLFTPLIPPPTKLRSVSFLSKYVNVSVKTILKHARLRLVVKKRDNATLVVLKEELSFDDYFYYIELKNDKKALFAGFGELRLIFPNEPITGKPVPVLRNINIPLGFLALEEIEGEKIEAKLLIFPRGEKHPVEYLFNLRKQTDGMTMVGEPEISINYMILYHINGSVFELLENNTDEKLFDTMAKYFVLDRKRRWISQFDPVYENNIQECLVDPYVD
;
A
#
# COMPACT_ATOMS: atom_id res chain seq x y z
N MET A 1 13.75 -41.08 -41.90
CA MET A 1 14.96 -40.58 -41.24
C MET A 1 15.15 -39.15 -41.71
N PHE A 2 15.44 -38.19 -40.83
CA PHE A 2 15.69 -36.83 -41.31
C PHE A 2 17.07 -36.78 -41.95
N ASP A 3 17.18 -36.19 -43.14
CA ASP A 3 18.49 -35.85 -43.70
C ASP A 3 19.17 -34.85 -42.77
N PHE A 4 20.42 -35.14 -42.39
CA PHE A 4 21.19 -34.36 -41.42
C PHE A 4 21.38 -32.90 -41.88
N GLN A 5 21.56 -32.68 -43.19
CA GLN A 5 21.69 -31.33 -43.73
C GLN A 5 20.37 -30.56 -43.68
N SER A 6 19.26 -31.18 -44.07
CA SER A 6 17.92 -30.59 -43.97
C SER A 6 17.55 -30.29 -42.51
N TYR A 7 17.85 -31.21 -41.59
CA TYR A 7 17.62 -31.02 -40.15
C TYR A 7 18.37 -29.81 -39.57
N ILE A 8 19.65 -29.64 -39.91
CA ILE A 8 20.43 -28.48 -39.46
C ILE A 8 19.86 -27.18 -40.02
N ARG A 9 19.43 -27.16 -41.30
CA ARG A 9 18.81 -25.96 -41.90
C ARG A 9 17.50 -25.61 -41.22
N VAL A 10 16.67 -26.61 -40.91
CA VAL A 10 15.43 -26.40 -40.14
C VAL A 10 15.78 -25.84 -38.76
N LEU A 11 16.73 -26.44 -38.04
CA LEU A 11 17.11 -25.99 -36.70
C LEU A 11 17.69 -24.57 -36.67
N LEU A 12 18.48 -24.18 -37.68
CA LEU A 12 18.98 -22.81 -37.82
C LEU A 12 17.86 -21.82 -38.15
N SER A 13 16.95 -22.18 -39.05
CA SER A 13 15.78 -21.35 -39.40
C SER A 13 14.88 -21.13 -38.19
N VAL A 14 14.60 -22.20 -37.45
CA VAL A 14 13.86 -22.24 -36.17
C VAL A 14 14.51 -21.32 -35.15
N SER A 15 15.82 -21.48 -34.93
CA SER A 15 16.57 -20.70 -33.94
C SER A 15 16.62 -19.22 -34.31
N SER A 16 16.83 -18.91 -35.59
CA SER A 16 16.79 -17.54 -36.10
C SER A 16 15.40 -16.91 -35.92
N GLY A 17 14.33 -17.62 -36.30
CA GLY A 17 12.97 -17.13 -36.14
C GLY A 17 12.59 -16.88 -34.68
N LEU A 18 12.97 -17.79 -33.78
CA LEU A 18 12.82 -17.59 -32.33
C LEU A 18 13.56 -16.37 -31.84
N LEU A 19 14.84 -16.22 -32.19
CA LEU A 19 15.66 -15.10 -31.75
C LEU A 19 15.09 -13.76 -32.24
N THR A 20 14.64 -13.69 -33.49
CA THR A 20 14.01 -12.48 -34.03
C THR A 20 12.68 -12.16 -33.34
N LEU A 21 11.89 -13.17 -33.00
CA LEU A 21 10.60 -13.00 -32.32
C LEU A 21 10.79 -12.59 -30.86
N LEU A 22 11.66 -13.30 -30.12
CA LEU A 22 12.05 -12.95 -28.75
C LEU A 22 12.66 -11.55 -28.70
N GLY A 23 13.49 -11.19 -29.68
CA GLY A 23 14.06 -9.86 -29.82
C GLY A 23 12.99 -8.80 -30.04
N SER A 24 12.12 -8.95 -31.03
CA SER A 24 11.11 -7.94 -31.37
C SER A 24 10.06 -7.73 -30.26
N VAL A 25 9.51 -8.82 -29.72
CA VAL A 25 8.56 -8.74 -28.60
C VAL A 25 9.26 -8.23 -27.33
N GLY A 26 10.53 -8.61 -27.13
CA GLY A 26 11.34 -8.23 -25.97
C GLY A 26 11.58 -6.73 -25.94
N ILE A 27 11.98 -6.18 -27.08
CA ILE A 27 12.16 -4.73 -27.27
C ILE A 27 10.84 -4.00 -27.03
N PHE A 28 9.75 -4.45 -27.63
CA PHE A 28 8.45 -3.77 -27.51
C PHE A 28 7.94 -3.74 -26.06
N VAL A 29 8.04 -4.87 -25.35
CA VAL A 29 7.61 -4.95 -23.95
C VAL A 29 8.56 -4.15 -23.07
N SER A 30 9.87 -4.25 -23.29
CA SER A 30 10.86 -3.46 -22.57
C SER A 30 10.57 -1.96 -22.69
N LEU A 31 10.30 -1.46 -23.91
CA LEU A 31 9.93 -0.06 -24.13
C LEU A 31 8.63 0.33 -23.42
N THR A 32 7.62 -0.55 -23.45
CA THR A 32 6.33 -0.30 -22.81
C THR A 32 6.47 -0.23 -21.29
N VAL A 33 7.23 -1.18 -20.71
CA VAL A 33 7.51 -1.24 -19.27
C VAL A 33 8.38 -0.08 -18.85
N GLN A 34 9.43 0.24 -19.60
CA GLN A 34 10.32 1.37 -19.32
C GLN A 34 9.55 2.69 -19.31
N ARG A 35 8.78 3.00 -20.36
CA ARG A 35 7.96 4.21 -20.43
C ARG A 35 6.94 4.32 -19.29
N ARG A 36 6.46 3.17 -18.82
CA ARG A 36 5.56 3.11 -17.66
C ARG A 36 6.30 3.37 -16.36
N ILE A 37 7.46 2.75 -16.17
CA ILE A 37 8.32 2.97 -14.99
C ILE A 37 8.70 4.44 -14.91
N GLU A 38 9.13 5.05 -16.01
CA GLU A 38 9.44 6.49 -16.10
C GLU A 38 8.24 7.32 -15.63
N ARG A 39 7.04 7.12 -16.19
CA ARG A 39 5.83 7.86 -15.76
C ARG A 39 5.47 7.67 -14.29
N LEU A 40 5.65 6.47 -13.76
CA LEU A 40 5.38 6.15 -12.36
C LEU A 40 6.42 6.79 -11.44
N GLN A 41 7.69 6.78 -11.83
CA GLN A 41 8.78 7.46 -11.14
C GLN A 41 8.59 8.97 -11.17
N ASP A 42 8.28 9.57 -12.33
CA ASP A 42 7.98 11.01 -12.45
C ASP A 42 6.83 11.44 -11.53
N THR A 43 5.78 10.60 -11.43
CA THR A 43 4.63 10.89 -10.57
C THR A 43 5.00 10.76 -9.09
N LEU A 44 5.85 9.79 -8.75
CA LEU A 44 6.35 9.59 -7.40
C LEU A 44 7.31 10.72 -6.98
N GLU A 45 8.16 11.20 -7.89
CA GLU A 45 9.03 12.35 -7.69
C GLU A 45 8.21 13.63 -7.47
N GLN A 46 7.19 13.89 -8.29
CA GLN A 46 6.26 14.99 -8.05
C GLN A 46 5.56 14.87 -6.69
N PHE A 47 5.20 13.66 -6.28
CA PHE A 47 4.60 13.42 -4.97
C PHE A 47 5.58 13.72 -3.82
N MET A 48 6.86 13.35 -3.98
CA MET A 48 7.92 13.70 -3.04
C MET A 48 8.10 15.22 -2.96
N ASP A 49 8.21 15.90 -4.10
CA ASP A 49 8.40 17.34 -4.13
C ASP A 49 7.27 18.06 -3.41
N LEU A 50 6.02 17.68 -3.67
CA LEU A 50 4.86 18.24 -2.94
C LEU A 50 4.94 18.00 -1.44
N SER A 51 5.45 16.84 -1.02
CA SER A 51 5.60 16.57 0.42
C SER A 51 6.50 17.62 1.07
N TYR A 52 7.63 18.00 0.47
CA TYR A 52 8.56 18.98 1.03
C TYR A 52 8.05 20.42 1.10
N HIS A 53 6.97 20.75 0.39
CA HIS A 53 6.38 22.09 0.42
C HIS A 53 5.54 22.30 1.69
N ASN A 54 6.00 23.21 2.55
CA ASN A 54 5.54 23.29 3.95
C ASN A 54 4.37 24.28 4.19
N SER A 55 3.99 25.09 3.19
CA SER A 55 3.18 26.31 3.38
C SER A 55 1.82 26.36 2.67
N ALA A 56 1.50 25.41 1.77
CA ALA A 56 0.23 25.41 1.02
C ALA A 56 -0.61 24.17 1.32
N ASN A 57 -1.94 24.29 1.22
CA ASN A 57 -2.83 23.12 1.22
C ASN A 57 -2.63 22.34 -0.09
N LEU A 58 -1.82 21.28 -0.03
CA LEU A 58 -1.48 20.44 -1.18
C LEU A 58 -2.23 19.10 -1.18
N THR A 59 -3.13 18.88 -0.23
CA THR A 59 -3.87 17.61 -0.08
C THR A 59 -4.59 17.21 -1.36
N GLY A 60 -5.27 18.15 -2.01
CA GLY A 60 -5.96 17.90 -3.28
C GLY A 60 -5.02 17.58 -4.44
N GLN A 61 -3.80 18.13 -4.44
CA GLN A 61 -2.78 17.83 -5.45
C GLN A 61 -2.18 16.44 -5.22
N MET A 62 -1.84 16.11 -3.97
CA MET A 62 -1.34 14.78 -3.58
C MET A 62 -2.36 13.69 -3.92
N PHE A 63 -3.64 13.91 -3.63
CA PHE A 63 -4.72 13.00 -4.02
C PHE A 63 -4.75 12.75 -5.53
N ARG A 64 -4.72 13.80 -6.35
CA ARG A 64 -4.70 13.68 -7.82
C ARG A 64 -3.46 12.95 -8.33
N LEU A 65 -2.30 13.13 -7.70
CA LEU A 65 -1.09 12.38 -8.06
C LEU A 65 -1.22 10.89 -7.73
N ILE A 66 -1.82 10.52 -6.60
CA ILE A 66 -2.09 9.12 -6.25
C ILE A 66 -3.06 8.50 -7.27
N GLU A 67 -4.13 9.20 -7.66
CA GLU A 67 -5.05 8.75 -8.72
C GLU A 67 -4.33 8.60 -10.07
N LYS A 68 -3.50 9.58 -10.44
CA LYS A 68 -2.68 9.52 -11.67
C LYS A 68 -1.72 8.33 -11.64
N TYR A 69 -1.08 8.07 -10.49
CA TYR A 69 -0.21 6.91 -10.29
C TYR A 69 -0.99 5.61 -10.47
N GLN A 70 -2.17 5.50 -9.87
CA GLN A 70 -3.07 4.35 -10.04
C GLN A 70 -3.45 4.14 -11.50
N MET A 71 -3.76 5.19 -12.25
CA MET A 71 -4.10 5.11 -13.67
C MET A 71 -2.93 4.66 -14.55
N HIS A 72 -1.70 5.02 -14.21
CA HIS A 72 -0.51 4.51 -14.89
C HIS A 72 -0.13 3.09 -14.43
N TYR A 73 -0.52 2.71 -13.21
CA TYR A 73 -0.29 1.37 -12.66
C TYR A 73 -1.29 0.34 -13.21
N LEU A 74 -2.58 0.65 -13.26
CA LEU A 74 -3.60 -0.28 -13.77
C LEU A 74 -3.75 -0.09 -15.28
N LEU A 75 -3.16 -0.98 -16.07
CA LEU A 75 -3.38 -0.97 -17.52
C LEU A 75 -4.87 -1.14 -17.82
N PRO A 76 -5.41 -0.44 -18.82
CA PRO A 76 -6.71 -0.80 -19.36
C PRO A 76 -6.65 -2.24 -19.87
N ASP A 77 -7.71 -3.00 -19.63
CA ASP A 77 -7.79 -4.42 -19.98
C ASP A 77 -7.61 -4.68 -21.49
N SER A 78 -7.96 -3.70 -22.34
CA SER A 78 -7.96 -3.85 -23.80
C SER A 78 -6.56 -3.93 -24.44
N PRO A 79 -5.58 -3.03 -24.20
CA PRO A 79 -4.23 -3.16 -24.76
C PRO A 79 -3.49 -4.39 -24.25
N SER A 80 -3.60 -4.71 -22.95
CA SER A 80 -2.97 -5.89 -22.35
C SER A 80 -3.41 -7.20 -23.00
N ARG A 81 -4.73 -7.35 -23.22
CA ARG A 81 -5.30 -8.52 -23.91
C ARG A 81 -4.86 -8.59 -25.37
N LYS A 82 -4.78 -7.46 -26.08
CA LYS A 82 -4.31 -7.43 -27.48
C LYS A 82 -2.84 -7.84 -27.61
N ILE A 83 -1.97 -7.39 -26.70
CA ILE A 83 -0.55 -7.78 -26.68
C ILE A 83 -0.43 -9.29 -26.41
N LEU A 84 -1.12 -9.80 -25.38
CA LEU A 84 -1.13 -11.23 -25.07
C LEU A 84 -1.70 -12.08 -26.22
N TYR A 85 -2.74 -11.59 -26.89
CA TYR A 85 -3.30 -12.25 -28.08
C TYR A 85 -2.29 -12.31 -29.22
N TYR A 86 -1.61 -11.20 -29.50
CA TYR A 86 -0.56 -11.15 -30.52
C TYR A 86 0.54 -12.18 -30.22
N ILE A 87 1.05 -12.21 -28.98
CA ILE A 87 2.06 -13.19 -28.54
C ILE A 87 1.57 -14.63 -28.73
N ASN A 88 0.33 -14.94 -28.31
CA ASN A 88 -0.23 -16.28 -28.47
C ASN A 88 -0.36 -16.66 -29.96
N LEU A 89 -0.82 -15.73 -30.80
CA LEU A 89 -0.92 -15.94 -32.24
C LEU A 89 0.45 -16.17 -32.87
N THR A 90 1.47 -15.41 -32.47
CA THR A 90 2.82 -15.60 -33.01
C THR A 90 3.43 -16.93 -32.57
N ILE A 91 3.27 -17.32 -31.29
CA ILE A 91 3.69 -18.64 -30.81
C ILE A 91 3.00 -19.74 -31.61
N PHE A 92 1.69 -19.62 -31.82
CA PHE A 92 0.92 -20.58 -32.60
C PHE A 92 1.44 -20.72 -34.03
N VAL A 93 1.67 -19.59 -34.73
CA VAL A 93 2.19 -19.60 -36.11
C VAL A 93 3.58 -20.24 -36.17
N VAL A 94 4.49 -19.94 -35.24
CA VAL A 94 5.82 -20.54 -35.19
C VAL A 94 5.74 -22.06 -35.01
N VAL A 95 4.93 -22.51 -34.05
CA VAL A 95 4.74 -23.94 -33.78
C VAL A 95 4.11 -24.64 -35.00
N PHE A 96 3.14 -24.01 -35.65
CA PHE A 96 2.49 -24.55 -36.84
C PHE A 96 3.45 -24.69 -38.03
N VAL A 97 4.24 -23.65 -38.32
CA VAL A 97 5.24 -23.68 -39.40
C VAL A 97 6.28 -24.76 -39.14
N TRP A 98 6.77 -24.88 -37.90
CA TRP A 98 7.74 -25.91 -37.55
C TRP A 98 7.17 -27.31 -37.66
N PHE A 99 5.97 -27.53 -37.15
CA PHE A 99 5.30 -28.83 -37.25
C PHE A 99 5.11 -29.23 -38.72
N SER A 100 4.75 -28.26 -39.58
CA SER A 100 4.61 -28.48 -41.02
C SER A 100 5.94 -28.84 -41.69
N LEU A 101 7.04 -28.14 -41.36
CA LEU A 101 8.37 -28.45 -41.88
C LEU A 101 8.85 -29.84 -41.47
N LEU A 102 8.62 -30.23 -40.21
CA LEU A 102 8.98 -31.56 -39.72
C LEU A 102 8.19 -32.68 -40.40
N ILE A 103 6.93 -32.44 -40.78
CA ILE A 103 6.14 -33.41 -41.54
C ILE A 103 6.68 -33.55 -42.97
N ILE A 104 7.02 -32.43 -43.61
CA ILE A 104 7.53 -32.43 -44.99
C ILE A 104 8.87 -33.18 -45.10
N ASP A 105 9.76 -32.96 -44.14
CA ASP A 105 11.10 -33.58 -44.13
C ASP A 105 11.10 -35.01 -43.54
N PHE A 106 9.94 -35.53 -43.15
CA PHE A 106 9.85 -36.86 -42.55
C PHE A 106 9.84 -37.95 -43.61
N GLU A 107 10.94 -38.71 -43.67
CA GLU A 107 10.98 -39.96 -44.43
C GLU A 107 10.60 -41.16 -43.54
N PRO A 108 9.61 -42.00 -43.90
CA PRO A 108 9.37 -43.28 -43.21
C PRO A 108 10.53 -44.27 -43.48
N PRO A 109 10.82 -45.24 -42.59
CA PRO A 109 10.11 -45.60 -41.36
C PRO A 109 10.58 -44.85 -40.10
N TRP A 110 9.70 -44.79 -39.10
CA TRP A 110 9.97 -44.17 -37.80
C TRP A 110 11.02 -44.95 -36.99
N LYS A 111 12.04 -44.25 -36.48
CA LYS A 111 13.08 -44.80 -35.60
C LYS A 111 13.07 -44.07 -34.26
N TRP A 112 13.32 -44.77 -33.17
CA TRP A 112 13.36 -44.17 -31.81
C TRP A 112 14.42 -43.08 -31.64
N GLU A 113 15.53 -43.17 -32.38
CA GLU A 113 16.56 -42.13 -32.45
C GLU A 113 16.00 -40.76 -32.90
N ALA A 114 14.87 -40.75 -33.63
CA ALA A 114 14.23 -39.53 -34.07
C ALA A 114 13.68 -38.67 -32.91
N LEU A 115 13.52 -39.23 -31.71
CA LEU A 115 13.15 -38.47 -30.50
C LEU A 115 14.21 -37.45 -30.11
N LEU A 116 15.50 -37.73 -30.33
CA LEU A 116 16.57 -36.78 -30.01
C LEU A 116 16.44 -35.49 -30.83
N TYR A 117 15.92 -35.59 -32.04
CA TYR A 117 15.68 -34.43 -32.91
C TYR A 117 14.54 -33.52 -32.42
N LEU A 118 13.71 -33.98 -31.48
CA LEU A 118 12.65 -33.19 -30.85
C LEU A 118 13.13 -32.37 -29.64
N ILE A 119 14.31 -32.65 -29.09
CA ILE A 119 14.85 -31.94 -27.91
C ILE A 119 14.99 -30.42 -28.15
N PRO A 120 15.56 -29.94 -29.28
CA PRO A 120 15.66 -28.51 -29.55
C PRO A 120 14.28 -27.84 -29.66
N ILE A 121 13.29 -28.55 -30.20
CA ILE A 121 11.90 -28.08 -30.31
C ILE A 121 11.26 -27.93 -28.93
N SER A 122 11.41 -28.95 -28.08
CA SER A 122 10.95 -28.92 -26.68
C SER A 122 11.60 -27.77 -25.90
N THR A 123 12.89 -27.53 -26.14
CA THR A 123 13.63 -26.42 -25.51
C THR A 123 13.10 -25.06 -25.99
N GLY A 124 12.89 -24.89 -27.30
CA GLY A 124 12.31 -23.67 -27.87
C GLY A 124 10.90 -23.38 -27.35
N LEU A 125 10.05 -24.40 -27.26
CA LEU A 125 8.71 -24.29 -26.65
C LEU A 125 8.77 -23.86 -25.19
N SER A 126 9.69 -24.45 -24.42
CA SER A 126 9.89 -24.11 -23.00
C SER A 126 10.31 -22.64 -22.83
N ILE A 127 11.21 -22.16 -23.68
CA ILE A 127 11.63 -20.74 -23.69
C ILE A 127 10.46 -19.82 -24.05
N LEU A 128 9.67 -20.15 -25.08
CA LEU A 128 8.49 -19.35 -25.45
C LEU A 128 7.44 -19.31 -24.34
N PHE A 129 7.24 -20.41 -23.63
CA PHE A 129 6.29 -20.47 -22.52
C PHE A 129 6.78 -19.67 -21.31
N PHE A 130 8.06 -19.79 -20.96
CA PHE A 130 8.69 -18.98 -19.92
C PHE A 130 8.64 -17.48 -20.27
N TYR A 131 8.87 -17.15 -21.53
CA TYR A 131 8.79 -15.79 -22.04
C TYR A 131 7.36 -15.24 -21.94
N ARG A 132 6.33 -16.01 -22.34
CA ARG A 132 4.92 -15.67 -22.13
C ARG A 132 4.60 -15.40 -20.66
N TYR A 133 5.14 -16.21 -19.75
CA TYR A 133 4.98 -16.02 -18.31
C TYR A 133 5.59 -14.68 -17.84
N LEU A 134 6.82 -14.38 -18.23
CA LEU A 134 7.46 -13.10 -17.92
C LEU A 134 6.68 -11.90 -18.49
N LEU A 135 6.19 -12.00 -19.72
CA LEU A 135 5.41 -10.94 -20.36
C LEU A 135 4.08 -10.68 -19.66
N LYS A 136 3.35 -11.74 -19.30
CA LYS A 136 2.12 -11.62 -18.52
C LYS A 136 2.36 -10.86 -17.22
N ASN A 137 3.46 -11.16 -16.56
CA ASN A 137 3.88 -10.55 -15.29
C ASN A 137 4.35 -9.10 -15.45
N ALA A 138 5.08 -8.79 -16.52
CA ALA A 138 5.52 -7.43 -16.81
C ALA A 138 4.34 -6.50 -17.19
N ILE A 139 3.36 -7.04 -17.91
CA ILE A 139 2.14 -6.31 -18.30
C ILE A 139 1.23 -6.11 -17.08
N ASN A 140 0.99 -7.14 -16.28
CA ASN A 140 0.15 -7.05 -15.09
C ASN A 140 0.95 -7.34 -13.79
N PRO A 141 1.60 -6.32 -13.20
CA PRO A 141 2.43 -6.52 -12.02
C PRO A 141 1.63 -6.59 -10.71
N ILE A 142 0.29 -6.61 -10.75
CA ILE A 142 -0.55 -6.74 -9.56
C ILE A 142 -0.12 -7.99 -8.79
N ASP A 143 0.37 -7.79 -7.56
CA ASP A 143 0.85 -8.81 -6.63
C ASP A 143 2.03 -9.67 -7.09
N ASN A 144 2.82 -9.21 -8.08
CA ASN A 144 4.02 -9.95 -8.48
C ASN A 144 5.22 -9.61 -7.59
N SER A 145 5.76 -10.59 -6.87
CA SER A 145 6.92 -10.41 -5.97
C SER A 145 8.18 -9.91 -6.66
N LEU A 146 8.34 -10.15 -7.97
CA LEU A 146 9.52 -9.70 -8.73
C LEU A 146 9.49 -8.20 -9.05
N PHE A 147 8.29 -7.64 -9.28
CA PHE A 147 8.13 -6.24 -9.69
C PHE A 147 7.66 -5.34 -8.55
N THR A 148 7.10 -5.89 -7.47
CA THR A 148 6.64 -5.13 -6.30
C THR A 148 7.73 -4.25 -5.65
N PRO A 149 9.02 -4.65 -5.59
CA PRO A 149 10.09 -3.79 -5.10
C PRO A 149 10.44 -2.65 -6.05
N LEU A 150 10.23 -2.83 -7.36
CA LEU A 150 10.59 -1.85 -8.40
C LEU A 150 9.45 -0.85 -8.65
N ILE A 151 8.21 -1.34 -8.62
CA ILE A 151 6.97 -0.60 -8.86
C ILE A 151 5.99 -0.93 -7.73
N PRO A 152 5.93 -0.12 -6.67
CA PRO A 152 5.04 -0.39 -5.57
C PRO A 152 3.57 -0.31 -6.02
N PRO A 153 2.68 -1.16 -5.50
CA PRO A 153 1.26 -1.02 -5.76
C PRO A 153 0.73 0.31 -5.20
N PRO A 154 -0.31 0.92 -5.81
CA PRO A 154 -0.84 2.21 -5.40
C PRO A 154 -1.30 2.25 -3.94
N THR A 155 -1.74 1.12 -3.39
CA THR A 155 -2.13 0.98 -1.98
C THR A 155 -0.97 1.19 -1.00
N LYS A 156 0.29 1.06 -1.44
CA LYS A 156 1.45 1.40 -0.60
C LYS A 156 1.68 2.91 -0.48
N LEU A 157 1.14 3.73 -1.38
CA LEU A 157 1.30 5.19 -1.32
C LEU A 157 0.54 5.85 -0.18
N ARG A 158 -0.36 5.13 0.49
CA ARG A 158 -0.99 5.57 1.75
C ARG A 158 -0.29 5.07 3.02
N SER A 159 0.64 4.11 2.90
CA SER A 159 1.38 3.61 4.06
C SER A 159 2.47 4.59 4.43
N VAL A 160 2.37 5.17 5.63
CA VAL A 160 3.36 6.12 6.15
C VAL A 160 4.72 5.43 6.31
N SER A 161 4.71 4.19 6.80
CA SER A 161 5.90 3.36 6.96
C SER A 161 6.59 3.07 5.63
N PHE A 162 5.82 2.81 4.56
CA PHE A 162 6.35 2.60 3.22
C PHE A 162 6.98 3.89 2.67
N LEU A 163 6.27 5.01 2.76
CA LEU A 163 6.77 6.29 2.26
C LEU A 163 8.04 6.75 2.99
N SER A 164 8.13 6.55 4.31
CA SER A 164 9.36 6.83 5.04
C SER A 164 10.53 5.96 4.58
N LYS A 165 10.36 4.63 4.54
CA LYS A 165 11.49 3.72 4.22
C LYS A 165 11.90 3.71 2.76
N TYR A 166 10.93 3.70 1.85
CA TYR A 166 11.18 3.49 0.43
C TYR A 166 11.42 4.82 -0.30
N VAL A 167 10.68 5.86 0.08
CA VAL A 167 10.71 7.17 -0.59
C VAL A 167 11.58 8.16 0.19
N ASN A 168 11.99 7.82 1.42
CA ASN A 168 12.85 8.65 2.29
C ASN A 168 12.26 10.03 2.58
N VAL A 169 10.92 10.11 2.67
CA VAL A 169 10.21 11.34 3.05
C VAL A 169 9.98 11.34 4.55
N SER A 170 10.21 12.49 5.20
CA SER A 170 9.94 12.63 6.64
C SER A 170 8.48 12.32 6.98
N VAL A 171 8.26 11.43 7.93
CA VAL A 171 6.91 11.04 8.40
C VAL A 171 6.13 12.26 8.90
N LYS A 172 6.79 13.16 9.63
CA LYS A 172 6.17 14.41 10.11
C LYS A 172 5.54 15.20 8.96
N THR A 173 6.23 15.27 7.83
CA THR A 173 5.79 16.00 6.65
C THR A 173 4.59 15.32 5.99
N ILE A 174 4.61 13.99 5.85
CA ILE A 174 3.48 13.20 5.31
C ILE A 174 2.24 13.38 6.17
N LEU A 175 2.37 13.19 7.48
CA LEU A 175 1.25 13.28 8.42
C LEU A 175 0.72 14.72 8.54
N LYS A 176 1.54 15.74 8.28
CA LYS A 176 1.06 17.13 8.18
C LYS A 176 0.07 17.29 7.02
N HIS A 177 0.32 16.64 5.87
CA HIS A 177 -0.60 16.65 4.72
C HIS A 177 -1.86 15.80 4.94
N ALA A 178 -1.85 14.86 5.89
CA ALA A 178 -3.05 14.15 6.33
C ALA A 178 -4.10 15.09 6.94
N ARG A 179 -3.66 16.25 7.46
CA ARG A 179 -4.48 17.26 8.16
C ARG A 179 -5.43 16.64 9.18
N LEU A 180 -4.81 15.95 10.14
CA LEU A 180 -5.51 15.30 11.23
C LEU A 180 -6.33 16.32 12.02
N ARG A 181 -7.62 16.03 12.22
CA ARG A 181 -8.51 16.82 13.07
C ARG A 181 -9.21 15.92 14.06
N LEU A 182 -9.16 16.29 15.33
CA LEU A 182 -9.87 15.57 16.36
C LEU A 182 -11.25 16.19 16.59
N VAL A 183 -12.28 15.36 16.61
CA VAL A 183 -13.66 15.76 16.89
C VAL A 183 -14.28 14.77 17.87
N VAL A 184 -15.02 15.29 18.84
CA VAL A 184 -15.77 14.52 19.82
C VAL A 184 -17.24 14.81 19.54
N LYS A 185 -17.96 13.87 18.91
CA LYS A 185 -19.36 14.06 18.48
C LYS A 185 -20.31 13.33 19.42
N LYS A 186 -21.46 13.93 19.73
CA LYS A 186 -22.54 13.20 20.42
C LYS A 186 -23.22 12.22 19.45
N ARG A 187 -23.40 10.97 19.86
CA ARG A 187 -24.12 9.94 19.09
C ARG A 187 -25.07 9.18 20.02
N ASP A 188 -26.36 9.44 19.87
CA ASP A 188 -27.42 8.88 20.70
C ASP A 188 -27.13 9.03 22.21
N ASN A 189 -26.70 7.94 22.87
CA ASN A 189 -26.43 7.85 24.31
C ASN A 189 -24.94 7.85 24.68
N ALA A 190 -24.02 7.98 23.72
CA ALA A 190 -22.59 8.00 23.97
C ALA A 190 -21.90 9.14 23.20
N THR A 191 -20.72 9.55 23.66
CA THR A 191 -19.90 10.51 22.91
C THR A 191 -18.83 9.74 22.15
N LEU A 192 -18.74 9.95 20.85
CA LEU A 192 -17.77 9.27 19.99
C LEU A 192 -16.56 10.17 19.74
N VAL A 193 -15.37 9.65 20.05
CA VAL A 193 -14.09 10.29 19.70
C VAL A 193 -13.71 9.86 18.29
N VAL A 194 -13.53 10.84 17.40
CA VAL A 194 -13.28 10.63 15.96
C VAL A 194 -12.04 11.40 15.53
N LEU A 195 -11.07 10.69 14.97
CA LEU A 195 -9.96 11.30 14.24
C LEU A 195 -10.38 11.45 12.77
N LYS A 196 -10.42 12.67 12.27
CA LYS A 196 -10.67 12.94 10.86
C LYS A 196 -9.35 13.12 10.12
N GLU A 197 -9.22 12.51 8.96
CA GLU A 197 -8.09 12.75 8.04
C GLU A 197 -8.62 13.30 6.71
N GLU A 198 -8.04 14.39 6.22
CA GLU A 198 -8.38 14.92 4.89
C GLU A 198 -7.82 14.00 3.79
N LEU A 199 -6.65 13.41 4.02
CA LEU A 199 -6.04 12.38 3.18
C LEU A 199 -5.77 11.14 4.03
N SER A 200 -6.32 10.00 3.63
CA SER A 200 -6.21 8.76 4.41
C SER A 200 -4.81 8.15 4.36
N PHE A 201 -4.07 8.27 5.46
CA PHE A 201 -2.78 7.62 5.64
C PHE A 201 -2.89 6.54 6.70
N ASP A 202 -2.17 5.42 6.52
CA ASP A 202 -2.26 4.27 7.40
C ASP A 202 -0.89 3.61 7.66
N ASP A 203 -0.91 2.43 8.28
CA ASP A 203 0.26 1.59 8.58
C ASP A 203 1.16 2.20 9.67
N TYR A 204 0.55 2.53 10.80
CA TYR A 204 1.22 2.99 12.02
C TYR A 204 0.46 2.55 13.28
N PHE A 205 1.16 2.47 14.41
CA PHE A 205 0.48 2.40 15.71
C PHE A 205 0.18 3.80 16.20
N TYR A 206 -0.86 3.94 17.03
CA TYR A 206 -1.18 5.21 17.65
C TYR A 206 -1.54 5.05 19.13
N TYR A 207 -1.33 6.12 19.89
CA TYR A 207 -1.87 6.34 21.22
C TYR A 207 -2.46 7.74 21.26
N ILE A 208 -3.70 7.88 21.70
CA ILE A 208 -4.35 9.17 21.93
C ILE A 208 -4.84 9.24 23.36
N GLU A 209 -4.68 10.40 23.99
CA GLU A 209 -5.17 10.68 25.34
C GLU A 209 -5.90 12.02 25.35
N LEU A 210 -7.10 12.05 25.94
CA LEU A 210 -7.85 13.28 26.22
C LEU A 210 -7.72 13.61 27.71
N LYS A 211 -7.33 14.84 28.02
CA LYS A 211 -7.14 15.35 29.38
C LYS A 211 -8.00 16.58 29.64
N ASN A 212 -8.54 16.65 30.85
CA ASN A 212 -9.12 17.87 31.40
C ASN A 212 -8.42 18.16 32.73
N ASP A 213 -7.79 19.32 32.86
CA ASP A 213 -7.02 19.75 34.04
C ASP A 213 -6.13 18.64 34.65
N LYS A 214 -5.39 17.94 33.77
CA LYS A 214 -4.47 16.81 34.05
C LYS A 214 -5.13 15.46 34.39
N LYS A 215 -6.46 15.37 34.48
CA LYS A 215 -7.16 14.10 34.62
C LYS A 215 -7.41 13.49 33.23
N ALA A 216 -7.01 12.22 33.04
CA ALA A 216 -7.32 11.47 31.83
C ALA A 216 -8.82 11.17 31.77
N LEU A 217 -9.45 11.49 30.64
CA LEU A 217 -10.87 11.23 30.36
C LEU A 217 -11.05 10.12 29.33
N PHE A 218 -10.06 9.93 28.45
CA PHE A 218 -10.08 8.88 27.44
C PHE A 218 -8.66 8.55 27.03
N ALA A 219 -8.42 7.28 26.73
CA ALA A 219 -7.29 6.88 25.93
C ALA A 219 -7.70 5.89 24.85
N GLY A 220 -7.22 6.12 23.64
CA GLY A 220 -7.39 5.23 22.49
C GLY A 220 -6.03 4.78 21.99
N PHE A 221 -5.93 3.54 21.54
CA PHE A 221 -4.66 3.01 21.04
C PHE A 221 -4.84 1.81 20.12
N GLY A 222 -3.79 1.46 19.37
CA GLY A 222 -3.77 0.27 18.53
C GLY A 222 -3.09 0.48 17.20
N GLU A 223 -3.36 -0.41 16.24
CA GLU A 223 -2.84 -0.31 14.87
C GLU A 223 -3.89 0.37 13.98
N LEU A 224 -3.48 1.44 13.28
CA LEU A 224 -4.31 2.04 12.24
C LEU A 224 -3.93 1.47 10.87
N ARG A 225 -4.84 0.66 10.32
CA ARG A 225 -4.71 0.12 8.97
C ARG A 225 -6.05 0.18 8.26
N LEU A 226 -6.12 0.97 7.19
CA LEU A 226 -7.37 1.24 6.51
C LEU A 226 -7.59 0.21 5.39
N ILE A 227 -8.81 -0.30 5.24
CA ILE A 227 -9.16 -1.18 4.14
C ILE A 227 -10.34 -0.52 3.43
N PHE A 228 -10.13 -0.15 2.17
CA PHE A 228 -11.17 0.44 1.34
C PHE A 228 -11.75 -0.64 0.43
N PRO A 229 -13.08 -0.72 0.29
CA PRO A 229 -13.68 -1.56 -0.73
C PRO A 229 -13.25 -1.07 -2.11
N ASN A 230 -13.24 -1.98 -3.07
CA ASN A 230 -13.01 -1.62 -4.47
C ASN A 230 -14.13 -0.69 -4.96
N GLU A 231 -13.79 0.17 -5.92
CA GLU A 231 -14.74 1.09 -6.53
C GLU A 231 -15.90 0.29 -7.17
N PRO A 232 -17.18 0.61 -6.87
CA PRO A 232 -18.31 -0.21 -7.28
C PRO A 232 -18.52 -0.27 -8.80
N ILE A 233 -18.11 0.77 -9.53
CA ILE A 233 -18.29 0.85 -10.99
C ILE A 233 -17.16 0.13 -11.72
N THR A 234 -15.91 0.38 -11.33
CA THR A 234 -14.74 -0.11 -12.07
C THR A 234 -14.15 -1.40 -11.49
N GLY A 235 -14.51 -1.77 -10.25
CA GLY A 235 -13.92 -2.88 -9.51
C GLY A 235 -12.46 -2.65 -9.12
N LYS A 236 -11.90 -1.47 -9.36
CA LYS A 236 -10.49 -1.16 -9.08
C LYS A 236 -10.28 -0.88 -7.59
N PRO A 237 -9.11 -1.23 -7.04
CA PRO A 237 -8.78 -0.89 -5.66
C PRO A 237 -8.70 0.62 -5.49
N VAL A 238 -9.27 1.16 -4.41
CA VAL A 238 -9.16 2.58 -4.06
C VAL A 238 -7.94 2.76 -3.15
N PRO A 239 -6.85 3.41 -3.63
CA PRO A 239 -5.62 3.53 -2.85
C PRO A 239 -5.78 4.48 -1.66
N VAL A 240 -6.55 5.55 -1.84
CA VAL A 240 -6.74 6.62 -0.86
C VAL A 240 -8.16 7.20 -0.98
N LEU A 241 -8.78 7.52 0.14
CA LEU A 241 -10.01 8.32 0.25
C LEU A 241 -9.72 9.68 0.90
N ARG A 242 -10.59 10.66 0.61
CA ARG A 242 -10.57 11.98 1.26
C ARG A 242 -11.61 12.05 2.37
N ASN A 243 -11.34 12.87 3.37
CA ASN A 243 -12.25 13.20 4.47
C ASN A 243 -12.77 11.95 5.21
N ILE A 244 -11.86 11.05 5.57
CA ILE A 244 -12.20 9.86 6.34
C ILE A 244 -12.39 10.22 7.81
N ASN A 245 -13.42 9.65 8.42
CA ASN A 245 -13.66 9.65 9.86
C ASN A 245 -13.20 8.30 10.42
N ILE A 246 -12.34 8.35 11.43
CA ILE A 246 -11.77 7.20 12.10
C ILE A 246 -12.26 7.20 13.56
N PRO A 247 -13.30 6.41 13.88
CA PRO A 247 -13.73 6.19 15.25
C PRO A 247 -12.57 5.63 16.09
N LEU A 248 -12.29 6.24 17.23
CA LEU A 248 -11.26 5.79 18.16
C LEU A 248 -11.87 5.09 19.37
N GLY A 249 -13.08 5.48 19.77
CA GLY A 249 -13.77 4.91 20.92
C GLY A 249 -14.91 5.78 21.40
N PHE A 250 -15.56 5.33 22.48
CA PHE A 250 -16.67 6.04 23.10
C PHE A 250 -16.24 6.64 24.43
N LEU A 251 -16.97 7.65 24.86
CA LEU A 251 -16.81 8.33 26.13
C LEU A 251 -18.18 8.52 26.77
N ALA A 252 -18.27 8.36 28.09
CA ALA A 252 -19.50 8.61 28.83
C ALA A 252 -19.85 10.11 28.75
N LEU A 253 -21.12 10.40 28.48
CA LEU A 253 -21.63 11.76 28.24
C LEU A 253 -21.43 12.71 29.44
N GLU A 254 -21.34 12.14 30.64
CA GLU A 254 -21.24 12.84 31.92
C GLU A 254 -19.82 13.36 32.22
N GLU A 255 -18.80 12.89 31.50
CA GLU A 255 -17.38 13.17 31.80
C GLU A 255 -16.82 14.42 31.08
N ILE A 256 -17.61 15.04 30.18
CA ILE A 256 -17.21 16.24 29.45
C ILE A 256 -17.69 17.50 30.19
N GLU A 257 -17.24 17.64 31.43
CA GLU A 257 -17.43 18.85 32.24
C GLU A 257 -16.24 19.78 32.06
N GLY A 258 -16.24 20.57 30.97
CA GLY A 258 -15.20 21.54 30.70
C GLY A 258 -15.42 22.33 29.41
N GLU A 259 -14.94 23.57 29.36
CA GLU A 259 -14.95 24.37 28.13
C GLU A 259 -13.81 23.98 27.18
N LYS A 260 -12.72 23.42 27.73
CA LYS A 260 -11.49 23.09 27.00
C LYS A 260 -11.01 21.69 27.39
N ILE A 261 -10.64 20.92 26.38
CA ILE A 261 -9.97 19.62 26.56
C ILE A 261 -8.70 19.64 25.73
N GLU A 262 -7.60 19.19 26.34
CA GLU A 262 -6.35 18.97 25.63
C GLU A 262 -6.29 17.51 25.19
N ALA A 263 -5.91 17.27 23.95
CA ALA A 263 -5.69 15.91 23.47
C ALA A 263 -4.27 15.77 22.93
N LYS A 264 -3.63 14.66 23.28
CA LYS A 264 -2.31 14.29 22.79
C LYS A 264 -2.42 13.02 21.97
N LEU A 265 -1.91 13.04 20.74
CA LEU A 265 -1.83 11.87 19.88
C LEU A 265 -0.35 11.61 19.55
N LEU A 266 0.10 10.40 19.84
CA LEU A 266 1.39 9.86 19.46
C LEU A 266 1.17 8.88 18.31
N ILE A 267 1.88 9.09 17.21
CA ILE A 267 1.90 8.19 16.05
C ILE A 267 3.28 7.53 16.00
N PHE A 268 3.28 6.20 15.86
CA PHE A 268 4.45 5.33 15.85
C PHE A 268 4.56 4.59 14.49
N PRO A 269 5.18 5.22 13.48
CA PRO A 269 5.42 4.61 12.17
C PRO A 269 6.48 3.51 12.25
N ARG A 270 6.39 2.48 11.41
CA ARG A 270 7.42 1.45 11.37
C ARG A 270 8.69 2.01 10.72
N GLY A 271 9.84 1.83 11.40
CA GLY A 271 11.15 2.24 10.89
C GLY A 271 11.68 3.55 11.46
N GLU A 272 10.83 4.32 12.15
CA GLU A 272 11.26 5.48 12.91
C GLU A 272 11.69 5.08 14.33
N LYS A 273 12.48 5.94 14.97
CA LYS A 273 12.95 5.76 16.35
C LYS A 273 12.10 6.51 17.37
N HIS A 274 11.51 7.62 16.95
CA HIS A 274 10.76 8.55 17.80
C HIS A 274 9.36 8.77 17.22
N PRO A 275 8.31 8.83 18.05
CA PRO A 275 6.96 9.07 17.55
C PRO A 275 6.78 10.51 17.10
N VAL A 276 5.82 10.70 16.20
CA VAL A 276 5.30 12.03 15.86
C VAL A 276 4.19 12.37 16.84
N GLU A 277 4.30 13.52 17.48
CA GLU A 277 3.34 13.99 18.49
C GLU A 277 2.47 15.10 17.90
N TYR A 278 1.18 14.99 18.17
CA TYR A 278 0.15 15.97 17.86
C TYR A 278 -0.50 16.45 19.16
N LEU A 279 -0.54 17.77 19.35
CA LEU A 279 -1.28 18.39 20.43
C LEU A 279 -2.50 19.10 19.85
N PHE A 280 -3.68 18.71 20.34
CA PHE A 280 -4.97 19.24 19.94
C PHE A 280 -5.59 20.02 21.10
N ASN A 281 -6.09 21.22 20.78
CA ASN A 281 -6.91 22.00 21.70
C ASN A 281 -8.37 21.92 21.25
N LEU A 282 -9.22 21.25 22.04
CA LEU A 282 -10.64 21.09 21.77
C LEU A 282 -11.44 22.13 22.55
N ARG A 283 -12.47 22.69 21.92
CA ARG A 283 -13.48 23.51 22.61
C ARG A 283 -14.88 22.97 22.39
N LYS A 284 -15.73 23.17 23.40
CA LYS A 284 -17.15 22.84 23.33
C LYS A 284 -17.86 23.68 22.27
N GLN A 285 -18.66 22.99 21.45
CA GLN A 285 -19.62 23.54 20.49
C GLN A 285 -21.02 22.93 20.75
N THR A 286 -22.02 23.31 19.97
CA THR A 286 -23.42 22.87 20.14
C THR A 286 -23.60 21.35 20.09
N ASP A 287 -22.87 20.66 19.19
CA ASP A 287 -23.06 19.22 18.93
C ASP A 287 -21.89 18.33 19.43
N GLY A 288 -21.01 18.88 20.27
CA GLY A 288 -19.85 18.16 20.82
C GLY A 288 -18.64 19.05 21.07
N MET A 289 -17.44 18.51 20.89
CA MET A 289 -16.20 19.29 20.91
C MET A 289 -15.45 19.19 19.60
N THR A 290 -14.86 20.31 19.19
CA THR A 290 -14.10 20.42 17.96
C THR A 290 -12.76 21.07 18.23
N MET A 291 -11.74 20.67 17.45
CA MET A 291 -10.43 21.30 17.48
C MET A 291 -10.51 22.80 17.14
N VAL A 292 -9.71 23.60 17.84
CA VAL A 292 -9.50 25.03 17.59
C VAL A 292 -8.11 25.24 17.00
N GLY A 293 -8.03 25.85 15.83
CA GLY A 293 -6.76 26.08 15.13
C GLY A 293 -6.26 24.83 14.40
N GLU A 294 -4.98 24.83 14.02
CA GLU A 294 -4.28 23.64 13.52
C GLU A 294 -3.51 23.00 14.68
N PRO A 295 -3.34 21.66 14.70
CA PRO A 295 -2.63 20.99 15.78
C PRO A 295 -1.13 21.34 15.77
N GLU A 296 -0.52 21.35 16.95
CA GLU A 296 0.93 21.46 17.06
C GLU A 296 1.56 20.09 16.77
N ILE A 297 2.55 20.06 15.87
CA ILE A 297 3.18 18.82 15.40
C ILE A 297 4.66 18.83 15.73
N SER A 298 5.12 17.87 16.52
CA SER A 298 6.51 17.73 16.96
C SER A 298 7.00 16.29 16.80
N ILE A 299 8.32 16.08 16.92
CA ILE A 299 8.90 14.74 17.09
C ILE A 299 9.20 14.62 18.57
N ASN A 300 8.67 13.59 19.23
CA ASN A 300 8.88 13.41 20.66
C ASN A 300 10.13 12.55 20.91
N TYR A 301 11.25 13.22 21.15
CA TYR A 301 12.54 12.59 21.43
C TYR A 301 12.64 11.95 22.83
N MET A 302 11.65 12.17 23.71
CA MET A 302 11.60 11.55 25.04
C MET A 302 11.15 10.09 25.00
N ILE A 303 10.61 9.64 23.86
CA ILE A 303 10.14 8.27 23.65
C ILE A 303 11.02 7.62 22.60
N LEU A 304 11.61 6.47 22.94
CA LEU A 304 12.34 5.59 22.04
C LEU A 304 11.60 4.25 21.94
N TYR A 305 11.30 3.83 20.73
CA TYR A 305 10.59 2.57 20.49
C TYR A 305 11.19 1.80 19.33
N HIS A 306 10.80 0.54 19.24
CA HIS A 306 11.13 -0.33 18.15
C HIS A 306 9.91 -1.18 17.77
N ILE A 307 9.69 -1.39 16.47
CA ILE A 307 8.65 -2.30 15.98
C ILE A 307 9.37 -3.43 15.24
N ASN A 308 9.42 -4.60 15.86
CA ASN A 308 10.02 -5.80 15.28
C ASN A 308 8.93 -6.81 14.90
N GLY A 309 8.69 -6.96 13.60
CA GLY A 309 7.63 -7.83 13.11
C GLY A 309 6.26 -7.38 13.64
N SER A 310 5.64 -8.19 14.50
CA SER A 310 4.34 -7.95 15.11
C SER A 310 4.36 -7.33 16.51
N VAL A 311 5.54 -7.12 17.08
CA VAL A 311 5.70 -6.68 18.47
C VAL A 311 6.13 -5.22 18.49
N PHE A 312 5.42 -4.42 19.28
CA PHE A 312 5.80 -3.07 19.64
C PHE A 312 6.60 -3.14 20.95
N GLU A 313 7.82 -2.62 20.93
CA GLU A 313 8.72 -2.59 22.08
C GLU A 313 9.04 -1.15 22.43
N LEU A 314 8.69 -0.75 23.65
CA LEU A 314 9.10 0.52 24.23
C LEU A 314 10.49 0.37 24.85
N LEU A 315 11.48 1.08 24.32
CA LEU A 315 12.87 0.98 24.76
C LEU A 315 13.18 1.97 25.87
N GLU A 316 12.76 3.23 25.68
CA GLU A 316 12.89 4.29 26.67
C GLU A 316 11.64 5.17 26.65
N ASN A 317 11.15 5.52 27.84
CA ASN A 317 10.12 6.53 28.00
C ASN A 317 10.49 7.46 29.16
N ASN A 318 10.93 8.67 28.81
CA ASN A 318 11.24 9.73 29.75
C ASN A 318 10.08 10.72 29.92
N THR A 319 8.87 10.35 29.52
CA THR A 319 7.66 11.16 29.73
C THR A 319 7.01 10.81 31.06
N ASP A 320 6.32 11.78 31.67
CA ASP A 320 5.55 11.57 32.91
C ASP A 320 4.20 10.83 32.68
N GLU A 321 4.02 10.20 31.51
CA GLU A 321 2.75 9.63 31.06
C GLU A 321 2.59 8.16 31.47
N LYS A 322 2.25 7.95 32.74
CA LYS A 322 2.03 6.60 33.31
C LYS A 322 0.99 5.76 32.55
N LEU A 323 -0.01 6.41 31.96
CA LEU A 323 -1.05 5.72 31.21
C LEU A 323 -0.49 5.11 29.91
N PHE A 324 0.37 5.86 29.20
CA PHE A 324 1.02 5.38 27.99
C PHE A 324 1.89 4.14 28.27
N ASP A 325 2.72 4.15 29.33
CA ASP A 325 3.54 2.99 29.71
C ASP A 325 2.72 1.72 29.95
N THR A 326 1.53 1.90 30.52
CA THR A 326 0.61 0.80 30.77
C THR A 326 0.00 0.28 29.47
N MET A 327 -0.43 1.19 28.59
CA MET A 327 -1.08 0.84 27.33
C MET A 327 -0.13 0.29 26.27
N ALA A 328 1.14 0.73 26.26
CA ALA A 328 2.15 0.29 25.30
C ALA A 328 2.35 -1.24 25.30
N LYS A 329 2.13 -1.91 26.44
CA LYS A 329 2.19 -3.37 26.57
C LYS A 329 1.13 -4.11 25.75
N TYR A 330 0.06 -3.43 25.39
CA TYR A 330 -1.07 -3.97 24.63
C TYR A 330 -0.98 -3.69 23.13
N PHE A 331 0.13 -3.11 22.67
CA PHE A 331 0.33 -2.80 21.25
C PHE A 331 0.74 -4.07 20.51
N VAL A 332 -0.17 -4.58 19.68
CA VAL A 332 0.03 -5.78 18.86
C VAL A 332 -0.43 -5.51 17.43
N LEU A 333 0.26 -6.06 16.44
CA LEU A 333 -0.18 -6.01 15.04
C LEU A 333 -1.39 -6.92 14.77
N ASP A 334 -2.57 -6.45 15.15
CA ASP A 334 -3.84 -7.15 14.92
C ASP A 334 -4.89 -6.30 14.20
N ARG A 335 -4.52 -5.10 13.75
CA ARG A 335 -5.41 -4.13 13.08
C ARG A 335 -6.59 -3.68 13.93
N LYS A 336 -6.53 -3.87 15.24
CA LYS A 336 -7.60 -3.47 16.15
C LYS A 336 -7.33 -2.10 16.74
N ARG A 337 -8.40 -1.32 16.83
CA ARG A 337 -8.45 -0.06 17.58
C ARG A 337 -9.08 -0.35 18.93
N ARG A 338 -8.45 0.10 20.00
CA ARG A 338 -8.86 -0.13 21.38
C ARG A 338 -8.99 1.19 22.10
N TRP A 339 -9.77 1.21 23.17
CA TRP A 339 -9.91 2.39 24.01
C TRP A 339 -10.30 2.05 25.44
N ILE A 340 -10.15 3.04 26.31
CA ILE A 340 -10.58 3.05 27.69
C ILE A 340 -11.09 4.46 28.05
N SER A 341 -12.25 4.56 28.70
CA SER A 341 -12.74 5.83 29.26
C SER A 341 -12.90 5.78 30.78
N GLN A 342 -13.00 4.58 31.36
CA GLN A 342 -13.12 4.37 32.80
C GLN A 342 -11.78 3.98 33.42
N PHE A 343 -11.16 4.94 34.09
CA PHE A 343 -9.87 4.79 34.74
C PHE A 343 -10.04 4.30 36.18
N ASP A 344 -10.35 3.01 36.34
CA ASP A 344 -10.31 2.30 37.63
C ASP A 344 -8.88 1.75 37.87
N PRO A 345 -8.45 1.43 39.11
CA PRO A 345 -7.06 1.10 39.42
C PRO A 345 -6.55 -0.19 38.75
N VAL A 346 -7.43 -0.98 38.12
CA VAL A 346 -7.11 -2.14 37.29
C VAL A 346 -7.56 -1.86 35.84
N TYR A 347 -6.76 -1.07 35.12
CA TYR A 347 -7.05 -0.64 33.74
C TYR A 347 -7.31 -1.80 32.76
N GLU A 348 -6.74 -2.97 33.02
CA GLU A 348 -6.71 -4.12 32.10
C GLU A 348 -8.11 -4.68 31.81
N ASN A 349 -9.01 -4.60 32.78
CA ASN A 349 -10.38 -5.14 32.65
C ASN A 349 -11.32 -4.22 31.85
N ASN A 350 -10.91 -2.97 31.59
CA ASN A 350 -11.74 -1.94 30.98
C ASN A 350 -11.36 -1.62 29.52
N ILE A 351 -10.39 -2.35 28.95
CA ILE A 351 -9.99 -2.17 27.56
C ILE A 351 -11.11 -2.69 26.64
N GLN A 352 -11.63 -1.82 25.79
CA GLN A 352 -12.68 -2.14 24.82
C GLN A 352 -12.16 -2.04 23.39
N GLU A 353 -12.72 -2.85 22.48
CA GLU A 353 -12.42 -2.79 21.05
C GLU A 353 -13.39 -1.86 20.33
N CYS A 354 -12.88 -0.99 19.45
CA CYS A 354 -13.69 -0.13 18.61
C CYS A 354 -14.13 -0.88 17.34
N LEU A 355 -15.37 -1.36 17.34
CA LEU A 355 -15.96 -2.13 16.24
C LEU A 355 -16.51 -1.26 15.09
N VAL A 356 -16.51 0.07 15.24
CA VAL A 356 -17.06 0.98 14.22
C VAL A 356 -16.01 1.23 13.14
N ASP A 357 -16.25 0.72 11.94
CA ASP A 357 -15.34 0.89 10.80
C ASP A 357 -15.13 2.37 10.43
N PRO A 358 -13.94 2.73 9.91
CA PRO A 358 -13.70 4.05 9.32
C PRO A 358 -14.66 4.30 8.15
N TYR A 359 -15.14 5.53 8.02
CA TYR A 359 -16.17 5.89 7.04
C TYR A 359 -15.97 7.30 6.48
N VAL A 360 -16.57 7.59 5.33
CA VAL A 360 -16.61 8.94 4.74
C VAL A 360 -18.00 9.52 5.02
N ASP A 361 -18.06 10.74 5.57
CA ASP A 361 -19.33 11.48 5.81
C ASP A 361 -20.00 11.86 4.47
#